data_AF-A0A7I7L2T6-F1
#
_entry.id   AF-A0A7I7L2T6-F1
#
_cell.length_a   1.000
_cell.length_b   1.000
_cell.length_c   1.000
_cell.angle_alpha   90.00
_cell.angle_beta   90.00
_cell.angle_gamma   90.00
#
_symmetry.space_group_name_H-M   'P 1'
#
loop_
_entity.id
_entity.type
_entity.pdbx_description
1 polymer ?
#
loop_
_entity_poly.entity_id
_entity_poly.type
_entity_poly.pdbx_seq_one_letter_code
_entity_poly.pdbx_strand_id
1 'polypeptide(L)'
;MSAPSAGSASGLASDANWHPQRWETTFIHVKNESLETVIDDITRQTNAYGEQGWEIVNSSVQRAQVSHHFAGYDKGGEFYFEWSIVCTLKRPLPPA
;
A
#
# COMPACT_ATOMS: atom_id res chain seq x y z
N MET A 1 32.10 3.67 31.65
CA MET A 1 31.28 4.36 30.63
C MET A 1 29.86 3.84 30.77
N SER A 2 28.93 4.67 31.22
CA SER A 2 27.51 4.30 31.33
C SER A 2 26.91 4.35 29.92
N ALA A 3 26.19 3.29 29.52
CA ALA A 3 25.47 3.27 28.26
C ALA A 3 24.38 4.38 28.25
N PRO A 4 24.12 5.04 27.11
CA PRO A 4 23.04 6.01 27.04
C PRO A 4 21.70 5.28 27.20
N SER A 5 20.84 5.77 28.10
CA SER A 5 19.45 5.31 28.21
C SER A 5 18.78 5.44 26.84
N ALA A 6 18.21 4.34 26.36
CA ALA A 6 17.33 4.36 25.19
C ALA A 6 16.19 5.33 25.49
N GLY A 7 16.22 6.49 24.83
CA GLY A 7 15.17 7.48 24.94
C GLY A 7 13.84 6.84 24.60
N SER A 8 12.83 7.10 25.45
CA SER A 8 11.43 6.76 25.24
C SER A 8 11.06 6.85 23.76
N ALA A 9 10.85 5.70 23.12
CA ALA A 9 10.29 5.62 21.78
C ALA A 9 8.84 6.06 21.88
N SER A 10 8.62 7.38 21.86
CA SER A 10 7.30 8.01 21.82
C SER A 10 6.66 7.76 20.46
N GLY A 11 6.29 6.52 20.20
CA GLY A 11 5.19 6.15 19.32
C GLY A 11 3.96 6.00 20.20
N LEU A 12 3.43 7.12 20.72
CA LEU A 12 2.16 7.14 21.42
C LEU A 12 1.09 6.73 20.43
N ALA A 13 0.51 5.53 20.63
CA ALA A 13 -0.79 5.22 20.06
C ALA A 13 -1.80 6.25 20.59
N SER A 14 -2.89 6.48 19.84
CA SER A 14 -3.92 7.47 20.16
C SER A 14 -4.57 7.29 21.54
N ASP A 15 -4.39 6.13 22.17
CA ASP A 15 -4.87 5.73 23.50
C ASP A 15 -3.80 5.80 24.61
N ALA A 16 -2.63 6.37 24.31
CA ALA A 16 -1.46 6.45 25.19
C ALA A 16 -0.87 5.10 25.65
N ASN A 17 -1.38 3.97 25.14
CA ASN A 17 -0.87 2.64 25.44
C ASN A 17 -0.10 2.10 24.23
N TRP A 18 1.17 1.74 24.45
CA TRP A 18 1.92 1.07 23.41
C TRP A 18 1.47 -0.39 23.30
N HIS A 19 0.99 -0.78 22.12
CA HIS A 19 0.68 -2.17 21.79
C HIS A 19 1.67 -2.67 20.72
N PRO A 20 2.15 -3.92 20.81
CA PRO A 20 2.90 -4.55 19.72
C PRO A 20 2.13 -4.43 18.39
N GLN A 21 2.82 -4.03 17.33
CA GLN A 21 2.22 -3.80 16.01
C GLN A 21 2.56 -4.92 15.03
N ARG A 22 1.59 -5.37 14.25
CA ARG A 22 1.81 -6.15 13.04
C ARG A 22 1.89 -5.22 11.84
N TRP A 23 2.89 -5.44 10.99
CA TRP A 23 3.12 -4.67 9.77
C TRP A 23 2.98 -5.55 8.55
N GLU A 24 2.34 -5.04 7.50
CA GLU A 24 2.22 -5.71 6.20
C GLU A 24 2.44 -4.73 5.06
N THR A 25 2.97 -5.23 3.94
CA THR A 25 3.08 -4.47 2.69
C THR A 25 2.32 -5.21 1.62
N THR A 26 1.33 -4.54 1.03
CA THR A 26 0.46 -5.10 0.00
C THR A 26 0.69 -4.39 -1.32
N PHE A 27 0.77 -5.18 -2.40
CA PHE A 27 0.93 -4.70 -3.77
C PHE A 27 -0.37 -4.91 -4.52
N ILE A 28 -0.92 -3.83 -5.08
CA ILE A 28 -2.15 -3.85 -5.87
C ILE A 28 -1.78 -3.48 -7.31
N HIS A 29 -2.04 -4.39 -8.23
CA HIS A 29 -1.79 -4.22 -9.66
C HIS A 29 -3.13 -4.14 -10.39
N VAL A 30 -3.39 -3.02 -11.07
CA VAL A 30 -4.62 -2.81 -11.83
C VAL A 30 -4.26 -2.43 -13.26
N LYS A 31 -4.80 -3.19 -14.22
CA LYS A 31 -4.72 -2.89 -15.65
C LYS A 31 -6.05 -2.29 -16.09
N ASN A 32 -6.13 -0.97 -16.09
CA ASN A 32 -7.33 -0.25 -16.53
C ASN A 32 -6.94 1.13 -17.06
N GLU A 33 -7.54 1.53 -18.18
CA GLU A 33 -7.33 2.84 -18.79
C GLU A 33 -8.11 3.94 -18.05
N SER A 34 -9.24 3.60 -17.44
CA SER A 34 -10.06 4.54 -16.68
C SER A 34 -9.49 4.73 -15.27
N LEU A 35 -9.03 5.95 -15.00
CA LEU A 35 -8.60 6.36 -13.66
C LEU A 35 -9.74 6.22 -12.63
N GLU A 36 -10.97 6.53 -13.01
CA GLU A 36 -12.14 6.44 -12.13
C GLU A 36 -12.35 4.99 -11.66
N THR A 37 -12.28 4.03 -12.58
CA THR A 37 -12.42 2.61 -12.23
C THR A 37 -11.28 2.13 -11.33
N VAL A 38 -10.05 2.63 -11.55
CA VAL A 38 -8.93 2.34 -10.64
C VAL A 38 -9.21 2.90 -9.25
N ILE A 39 -9.68 4.15 -9.14
CA ILE A 39 -10.01 4.77 -7.85
C ILE A 39 -11.08 3.96 -7.12
N ASP A 40 -12.14 3.55 -7.81
CA ASP A 40 -13.23 2.77 -7.20
C ASP A 40 -12.74 1.41 -6.68
N ASP A 41 -11.96 0.69 -7.49
CA ASP A 41 -11.41 -0.61 -7.10
C ASP A 41 -10.47 -0.51 -5.89
N ILE A 42 -9.62 0.53 -5.87
CA ILE A 42 -8.68 0.75 -4.77
C ILE A 42 -9.41 1.21 -3.52
N THR A 43 -10.39 2.11 -3.65
CA THR A 43 -11.23 2.56 -2.53
C THR A 43 -11.95 1.38 -1.89
N ARG A 44 -12.51 0.47 -2.69
CA ARG A 44 -13.12 -0.76 -2.17
C ARG A 44 -12.12 -1.62 -1.40
N GLN A 45 -10.91 -1.80 -1.91
CA GLN A 45 -9.87 -2.60 -1.24
C GLN A 45 -9.38 -1.97 0.05
N THR A 46 -9.10 -0.66 0.05
CA THR A 46 -8.61 0.06 1.23
C THR A 46 -9.67 0.12 2.33
N ASN A 47 -10.95 0.27 1.98
CA ASN A 47 -12.05 0.18 2.94
C ASN A 47 -12.12 -1.21 3.59
N ALA A 48 -11.99 -2.28 2.80
CA ALA A 48 -11.96 -3.65 3.32
C ALA A 48 -10.78 -3.89 4.28
N TYR A 49 -9.62 -3.26 4.05
CA TYR A 49 -8.51 -3.29 5.02
C TYR A 49 -8.89 -2.60 6.33
N GLY A 50 -9.54 -1.43 6.25
CA GLY A 50 -10.04 -0.71 7.43
C GLY A 50 -11.03 -1.55 8.26
N GLU A 51 -11.96 -2.25 7.60
CA GLU A 51 -12.91 -3.17 8.26
C GLU A 51 -12.21 -4.34 8.97
N GLN A 52 -11.05 -4.76 8.48
CA GLN A 52 -10.20 -5.79 9.10
C GLN A 52 -9.29 -5.24 10.21
N GLY A 53 -9.43 -3.96 10.55
CA GLY A 53 -8.64 -3.27 11.58
C GLY A 53 -7.25 -2.85 11.13
N TRP A 54 -6.96 -2.83 9.82
CA TRP A 54 -5.70 -2.31 9.30
C TRP A 54 -5.75 -0.80 9.11
N GLU A 55 -4.71 -0.12 9.57
CA GLU A 55 -4.43 1.28 9.27
C GLU A 55 -3.41 1.37 8.14
N ILE A 56 -3.73 2.11 7.07
CA ILE A 56 -2.79 2.42 6.00
C ILE A 56 -1.92 3.60 6.45
N VAL A 57 -0.62 3.36 6.62
CA VAL A 57 0.33 4.38 7.10
C VAL A 57 1.24 4.92 6.01
N ASN A 58 1.34 4.22 4.89
CA ASN A 58 2.00 4.71 3.69
C ASN A 58 1.30 4.12 2.46
N SER A 59 1.19 4.91 1.41
CA SER A 59 0.72 4.48 0.10
C SER A 59 1.53 5.16 -0.99
N SER A 60 2.07 4.37 -1.92
CA SER A 60 2.72 4.89 -3.13
C SER A 60 2.00 4.37 -4.37
N VAL A 61 1.76 5.25 -5.34
CA VAL A 61 1.08 4.93 -6.59
C VAL A 61 2.00 5.21 -7.76
N GLN A 62 2.16 4.23 -8.65
CA GLN A 62 2.90 4.36 -9.89
C GLN A 62 1.99 3.99 -11.06
N ARG A 63 2.01 4.81 -12.12
CA ARG A 63 1.40 4.49 -13.41
C ARG A 63 2.52 4.25 -14.43
N ALA A 64 2.45 3.12 -15.12
CA ALA A 64 3.34 2.79 -16.22
C ALA A 64 2.53 2.54 -17.50
N GLN A 65 3.03 3.01 -18.63
CA GLN A 65 2.54 2.59 -19.94
C GLN A 65 3.31 1.34 -20.33
N VAL A 66 2.59 0.25 -20.57
CA VAL A 66 3.17 -1.05 -20.93
C VAL A 66 2.67 -1.45 -22.32
N SER A 67 3.59 -1.94 -23.16
CA SER A 67 3.24 -2.53 -24.45
C SER A 67 3.34 -4.04 -24.35
N HIS A 68 2.24 -4.75 -24.57
CA HIS A 68 2.29 -6.19 -24.81
C HIS A 68 2.52 -6.40 -26.33
N HIS A 69 3.51 -7.23 -26.70
CA HIS A 69 4.02 -7.47 -28.08
C HIS A 69 5.09 -6.50 -28.60
N PHE A 70 6.29 -6.55 -27.99
CA PHE A 70 7.50 -5.92 -28.54
C PHE A 70 8.15 -6.80 -29.62
N ALA A 71 7.42 -7.12 -30.69
CA ALA A 71 7.96 -7.83 -31.85
C ALA A 71 7.47 -7.14 -33.14
N GLY A 72 8.27 -6.17 -33.59
CA GLY A 72 8.05 -5.45 -34.84
C GLY A 72 7.66 -4.00 -34.59
N TYR A 73 8.66 -3.12 -34.68
CA TYR A 73 8.43 -1.73 -35.02
C TYR A 73 7.41 -1.65 -36.18
N ASP A 74 6.40 -0.79 -36.01
CA ASP A 74 5.50 -0.24 -37.04
C ASP A 74 4.09 -0.82 -37.28
N LYS A 75 3.53 -1.73 -36.46
CA LYS A 75 2.09 -2.09 -36.61
C LYS A 75 1.34 -2.26 -35.29
N GLY A 76 0.95 -1.14 -34.69
CA GLY A 76 -0.22 -1.08 -33.79
C GLY A 76 -0.11 -1.90 -32.51
N GLY A 77 1.00 -1.79 -31.79
CA GLY A 77 1.09 -2.36 -30.44
C GLY A 77 0.02 -1.74 -29.54
N GLU A 78 -0.78 -2.58 -28.87
CA GLU A 78 -1.76 -2.11 -27.90
C GLU A 78 -1.01 -1.59 -26.66
N PHE A 79 -1.16 -0.29 -26.41
CA PHE A 79 -0.64 0.34 -25.21
C PHE A 79 -1.66 0.21 -24.10
N TYR A 80 -1.26 -0.38 -22.99
CA TYR A 80 -2.08 -0.44 -21.79
C TYR A 80 -1.45 0.40 -20.70
N PHE A 81 -2.29 0.96 -19.82
CA PHE A 81 -1.82 1.54 -18.58
C PHE A 81 -1.91 0.51 -17.46
N GLU A 82 -0.80 0.34 -16.76
CA GLU A 82 -0.72 -0.43 -15.53
C GLU A 82 -0.53 0.52 -14.35
N TRP A 83 -1.35 0.33 -13.33
CA TRP A 83 -1.26 1.00 -12.05
C TRP A 83 -0.73 0.03 -11.02
N SER A 84 0.36 0.41 -10.36
CA SER A 84 0.96 -0.32 -9.25
C SER A 84 0.84 0.53 -7.99
N ILE A 85 0.15 0.02 -6.98
CA ILE A 85 -0.08 0.70 -5.72
C ILE A 85 0.49 -0.15 -4.60
N VAL A 86 1.31 0.44 -3.75
CA VAL A 86 1.92 -0.24 -2.61
C VAL A 86 1.39 0.38 -1.34
N CYS A 87 0.70 -0.40 -0.53
CA CYS A 87 0.18 0.02 0.76
C CYS A 87 1.02 -0.61 1.88
N THR A 88 1.51 0.22 2.79
CA THR A 88 2.05 -0.25 4.07
C THR A 88 0.96 -0.14 5.12
N LEU A 89 0.63 -1.28 5.71
CA LEU A 89 -0.44 -1.46 6.68
C LEU A 89 0.17 -1.73 8.06
N LYS A 90 -0.47 -1.22 9.12
CA LYS A 90 -0.22 -1.65 10.49
C LYS A 90 -1.52 -1.97 11.21
N ARG A 91 -1.48 -2.87 12.18
CA ARG A 91 -2.56 -3.04 13.16
C ARG A 91 -2.02 -3.54 14.51
N PRO A 92 -2.70 -3.24 15.63
CA PRO A 92 -2.37 -3.81 16.92
C PRO A 92 -2.43 -5.34 16.90
N LEU A 93 -1.51 -6.00 17.58
CA LEU A 93 -1.61 -7.42 17.88
C LEU A 93 -2.61 -7.64 19.04
N PRO A 94 -3.47 -8.67 18.96
CA PRO A 94 -4.29 -9.06 20.10
C PRO A 94 -3.41 -9.40 21.32
N PRO A 95 -3.88 -9.15 22.55
CA PRO A 95 -3.24 -9.68 23.75
C PRO A 95 -3.14 -11.21 23.67
N ALA A 96 -2.01 -11.76 24.15
CA ALA A 96 -1.76 -13.20 24.21
C ALA A 96 -2.56 -13.87 25.34
#